data_AF-A0A1E4J4E4-F1
#
_entry.id   AF-A0A1E4J4E4-F1
#
_cell.length_a   1.000
_cell.length_b   1.000
_cell.length_c   1.000
_cell.angle_alpha   90.00
_cell.angle_beta   90.00
_cell.angle_gamma   90.00
#
_symmetry.space_group_name_H-M   'P 1'
#
loop_
_entity.id
_entity.type
_entity.pdbx_description
1 polymer ?
#
loop_
_entity_poly.entity_id
_entity_poly.type
_entity_poly.pdbx_seq_one_letter_code
_entity_poly.pdbx_strand_id
1 'polypeptide(L)'
;MSDSSTTGTSQARIFFTGNPWPEGHPVKEFRWTAAVRDGQVWFDLHLRSDDYEAEREIEDPEEEDETEDGEYRGDWQSASVWTNYHRCTLSSTHWGQGDGFAVFALADYSLEKLDGLEIVVDEPPPEDIEDNVFHIYLLGHDAAAAHRVRFDRIPGSDRFNITWTGRIALAYTGDYEYKYEFAAHLYDVQAPSLSGL
;
A
#
# COMPACT_ATOMS: atom_id res chain seq x y z
N MET A 1 28.11 -30.93 -9.04
CA MET A 1 27.75 -29.94 -10.08
C MET A 1 26.42 -30.43 -10.63
N SER A 2 25.28 -29.81 -10.35
CA SER A 2 25.02 -28.39 -10.14
C SER A 2 23.85 -28.23 -9.17
N ASP A 3 24.01 -27.36 -8.18
CA ASP A 3 22.91 -26.83 -7.38
C ASP A 3 22.33 -25.66 -8.17
N SER A 4 21.08 -25.78 -8.60
CA SER A 4 20.34 -24.70 -9.25
C SER A 4 19.43 -24.10 -8.19
N SER A 5 20.01 -23.28 -7.33
CA SER A 5 19.26 -22.44 -6.42
C SER A 5 18.64 -21.32 -7.24
N THR A 6 17.40 -21.52 -7.70
CA THR A 6 16.58 -20.42 -8.20
C THR A 6 16.29 -19.53 -7.00
N THR A 7 17.06 -18.47 -6.79
CA THR A 7 16.60 -17.34 -5.98
C THR A 7 15.42 -16.73 -6.69
N GLY A 8 14.22 -17.24 -6.40
CA GLY A 8 12.98 -16.60 -6.81
C GLY A 8 12.94 -15.22 -6.15
N THR A 9 13.05 -14.17 -6.95
CA THR A 9 12.69 -12.83 -6.50
C THR A 9 11.22 -12.88 -6.11
N SER A 10 10.92 -12.75 -4.82
CA SER A 10 9.53 -12.62 -4.37
C SER A 10 8.92 -11.40 -5.08
N GLN A 11 7.83 -11.62 -5.82
CA GLN A 11 7.13 -10.54 -6.51
C GLN A 11 6.41 -9.67 -5.47
N ALA A 12 6.57 -8.35 -5.59
CA ALA A 12 5.91 -7.39 -4.71
C ALA A 12 4.38 -7.45 -4.89
N ARG A 13 3.63 -7.47 -3.78
CA ARG A 13 2.18 -7.68 -3.78
C ARG A 13 1.48 -6.84 -2.71
N ILE A 14 0.24 -6.44 -2.99
CA ILE A 14 -0.69 -5.83 -2.03
C ILE A 14 -1.91 -6.73 -1.84
N PHE A 15 -2.34 -6.92 -0.61
CA PHE A 15 -3.41 -7.80 -0.19
C PHE A 15 -4.49 -6.96 0.46
N PHE A 16 -5.76 -7.32 0.22
CA PHE A 16 -6.91 -6.71 0.85
C PHE A 16 -7.72 -7.80 1.54
N THR A 17 -7.78 -7.75 2.87
CA THR A 17 -8.34 -8.85 3.66
C THR A 17 -9.81 -9.07 3.33
N GLY A 18 -10.16 -10.29 2.92
CA GLY A 18 -11.55 -10.68 2.64
C GLY A 18 -12.11 -10.15 1.32
N ASN A 19 -11.27 -9.63 0.41
CA ASN A 19 -11.66 -9.38 -0.97
C ASN A 19 -11.69 -10.69 -1.79
N PRO A 20 -12.12 -10.66 -3.06
CA PRO A 20 -12.22 -11.87 -3.89
C PRO A 20 -10.89 -12.54 -4.22
N TRP A 21 -9.73 -11.86 -4.09
CA TRP A 21 -8.39 -12.37 -4.43
C TRP A 21 -7.53 -12.57 -3.18
N PRO A 22 -7.66 -13.72 -2.47
CA PRO A 22 -6.85 -14.01 -1.29
C PRO A 22 -5.34 -14.09 -1.57
N GLU A 23 -4.95 -14.34 -2.83
CA GLU A 23 -3.57 -14.29 -3.31
C GLU A 23 -3.00 -12.87 -3.37
N GLY A 24 -3.84 -11.83 -3.29
CA GLY A 24 -3.52 -10.41 -3.42
C GLY A 24 -3.35 -9.96 -4.88
N HIS A 25 -2.80 -8.77 -5.07
CA HIS A 25 -2.54 -8.16 -6.37
C HIS A 25 -1.06 -7.81 -6.57
N PRO A 26 -0.46 -8.07 -7.75
CA PRO A 26 0.90 -7.62 -8.05
C PRO A 26 1.04 -6.11 -7.91
N VAL A 27 2.19 -5.65 -7.42
CA VAL A 27 2.55 -4.23 -7.44
C VAL A 27 3.26 -3.93 -8.76
N LYS A 28 2.61 -3.15 -9.62
CA LYS A 28 3.15 -2.74 -10.92
C LYS A 28 4.11 -1.57 -10.80
N GLU A 29 3.90 -0.73 -9.79
CA GLU A 29 4.72 0.44 -9.53
C GLU A 29 4.82 0.73 -8.04
N PHE A 30 6.05 0.94 -7.59
CA PHE A 30 6.33 1.47 -6.26
C PHE A 30 7.38 2.57 -6.34
N ARG A 31 7.15 3.68 -5.66
CA ARG A 31 8.12 4.76 -5.49
C ARG A 31 8.23 5.11 -4.01
N TRP A 32 9.47 5.18 -3.56
CA TRP A 32 9.84 5.74 -2.26
C TRP A 32 10.77 6.91 -2.53
N THR A 33 10.33 8.11 -2.17
CA THR A 33 11.10 9.34 -2.31
C THR A 33 11.32 9.98 -0.95
N ALA A 34 12.35 10.84 -0.87
CA ALA A 34 12.63 11.57 0.33
C ALA A 34 13.03 13.02 0.02
N ALA A 35 12.62 13.93 0.91
CA ALA A 35 12.97 15.34 0.85
C ALA A 35 13.37 15.84 2.24
N VAL A 36 14.17 16.91 2.29
CA VAL A 36 14.46 17.62 3.54
C VAL A 36 13.54 18.84 3.64
N ARG A 37 12.77 18.94 4.72
CA ARG A 37 11.90 20.09 5.03
C ARG A 37 12.11 20.47 6.47
N ASP A 38 12.43 21.74 6.73
CA ASP A 38 12.65 22.28 8.08
C ASP A 38 13.63 21.46 8.95
N GLY A 39 14.69 20.94 8.32
CA GLY A 39 15.70 20.13 9.01
C GLY A 39 15.26 18.70 9.34
N GLN A 40 14.12 18.25 8.83
CA GLN A 40 13.62 16.88 8.94
C GLN A 40 13.66 16.17 7.58
N VAL A 41 13.90 14.87 7.62
CA VAL A 41 13.71 13.98 6.47
C VAL A 41 12.24 13.55 6.43
N TRP A 42 11.62 13.81 5.29
CA TRP A 42 10.26 13.41 4.97
C TRP A 42 10.29 12.34 3.89
N PHE A 43 9.43 11.34 4.02
CA PHE A 43 9.23 10.32 2.99
C PHE A 43 7.88 10.47 2.32
N ASP A 44 7.87 10.16 1.03
CA ASP A 44 6.65 9.91 0.28
C ASP A 44 6.69 8.49 -0.27
N LEU A 45 5.56 7.79 -0.15
CA LEU A 45 5.35 6.48 -0.77
C LEU A 45 4.21 6.58 -1.79
N HIS A 46 4.40 5.89 -2.90
CA HIS A 46 3.41 5.67 -3.93
C HIS A 46 3.42 4.19 -4.33
N LEU A 47 2.25 3.57 -4.31
CA LEU A 47 2.03 2.19 -4.75
C LEU A 47 0.88 2.17 -5.75
N ARG A 48 1.06 1.43 -6.85
CA ARG A 48 -0.01 1.09 -7.78
C ARG A 48 0.02 -0.41 -8.06
N SER A 49 -1.11 -1.09 -7.85
CA SER A 49 -1.24 -2.49 -8.23
C SER A 49 -1.32 -2.64 -9.75
N ASP A 50 -1.13 -3.85 -10.25
CA ASP A 50 -1.63 -4.19 -11.58
C ASP A 50 -3.17 -4.22 -11.58
N ASP A 51 -3.76 -4.43 -12.75
CA ASP A 51 -5.18 -4.72 -12.88
C ASP A 51 -5.55 -5.94 -12.02
N TYR A 52 -6.69 -5.89 -11.32
CA TYR A 52 -7.10 -6.95 -10.38
C TYR A 52 -7.26 -8.32 -11.07
N GLU A 53 -7.57 -8.31 -12.36
CA GLU A 53 -7.71 -9.50 -13.21
C GLU A 53 -6.42 -9.92 -13.93
N ALA A 54 -5.28 -9.26 -13.67
CA ALA A 54 -4.04 -9.48 -14.43
C ALA A 54 -3.47 -10.91 -14.33
N GLU A 55 -3.71 -11.59 -13.21
CA GLU A 55 -3.23 -12.97 -12.97
C GLU A 55 -4.36 -13.99 -12.78
N ARG A 56 -5.57 -13.54 -12.44
CA ARG A 56 -6.77 -14.38 -12.31
C ARG A 56 -8.02 -13.62 -12.72
N GLU A 57 -8.66 -14.12 -13.76
CA GLU A 57 -10.02 -13.76 -14.16
C GLU A 57 -11.03 -14.55 -13.31
N ILE A 58 -12.16 -13.93 -12.96
CA ILE A 58 -13.32 -14.59 -12.34
C ILE A 58 -14.37 -14.72 -13.45
N GLU A 59 -14.72 -15.95 -13.83
CA GLU A 59 -15.47 -16.25 -15.06
C GLU A 59 -16.91 -15.71 -15.04
N ASP A 60 -17.57 -15.77 -13.89
CA ASP A 60 -18.90 -15.21 -13.67
C ASP A 60 -18.91 -14.36 -12.39
N PRO A 61 -18.42 -13.11 -12.47
CA PRO A 61 -18.27 -12.29 -11.28
C PRO A 61 -19.63 -11.90 -10.68
N GLU A 62 -20.72 -11.88 -11.46
CA GLU A 62 -22.05 -11.56 -10.93
C GLU A 62 -22.60 -12.71 -10.07
N GLU A 63 -22.39 -13.97 -10.47
CA GLU A 63 -22.76 -15.13 -9.64
C GLU A 63 -21.93 -15.22 -8.34
N GLU A 64 -20.66 -14.82 -8.35
CA GLU A 64 -19.81 -14.83 -7.15
C GLU A 64 -20.14 -13.71 -6.13
N ASP A 65 -20.87 -12.68 -6.57
CA ASP A 65 -21.26 -11.54 -5.74
C ASP A 65 -22.46 -11.82 -4.81
N GLU A 66 -23.16 -12.94 -5.02
CA GLU A 66 -24.33 -13.34 -4.25
C GLU A 66 -24.04 -14.47 -3.23
N THR A 67 -24.77 -14.50 -2.11
CA THR A 67 -24.78 -15.63 -1.17
C THR A 67 -25.48 -16.85 -1.78
N GLU A 68 -25.40 -18.02 -1.11
CA GLU A 68 -26.16 -19.21 -1.54
C GLU A 68 -27.68 -18.96 -1.61
N ASP A 69 -28.18 -17.96 -0.88
CA ASP A 69 -29.59 -17.53 -0.87
C ASP A 69 -29.91 -16.41 -1.90
N GLY A 70 -28.93 -16.02 -2.72
CA GLY A 70 -29.08 -14.97 -3.74
C GLY A 70 -29.01 -13.54 -3.21
N GLU A 71 -28.44 -13.32 -2.01
CA GLU A 71 -28.28 -11.99 -1.43
C GLU A 71 -26.93 -11.38 -1.79
N TYR A 72 -26.91 -10.10 -2.18
CA TYR A 72 -25.67 -9.38 -2.48
C TYR A 72 -24.74 -9.32 -1.26
N ARG A 73 -23.49 -9.76 -1.42
CA ARG A 73 -22.49 -9.84 -0.34
C ARG A 73 -21.91 -8.48 0.07
N GLY A 74 -22.08 -7.46 -0.76
CA GLY A 74 -21.52 -6.12 -0.56
C GLY A 74 -20.30 -5.83 -1.44
N ASP A 75 -20.03 -4.54 -1.64
CA ASP A 75 -19.03 -4.05 -2.59
C ASP A 75 -17.62 -4.60 -2.34
N TRP A 76 -17.25 -4.80 -1.07
CA TRP A 76 -15.94 -5.34 -0.71
C TRP A 76 -15.73 -6.79 -1.16
N GLN A 77 -16.79 -7.59 -1.17
CA GLN A 77 -16.77 -8.99 -1.58
C GLN A 77 -17.09 -9.18 -3.07
N SER A 78 -17.44 -8.11 -3.79
CA SER A 78 -17.92 -8.21 -5.16
C SER A 78 -16.80 -8.18 -6.19
N ALA A 79 -16.56 -9.28 -6.91
CA ALA A 79 -15.57 -9.33 -7.97
C ALA A 79 -15.87 -8.34 -9.12
N SER A 80 -17.15 -8.17 -9.45
CA SER A 80 -17.58 -7.24 -10.50
C SER A 80 -17.29 -5.78 -10.14
N VAL A 81 -17.51 -5.40 -8.87
CA VAL A 81 -17.20 -4.05 -8.38
C VAL A 81 -15.70 -3.79 -8.46
N TRP A 82 -14.87 -4.71 -7.95
CA TRP A 82 -13.42 -4.54 -7.99
C TRP A 82 -12.91 -4.38 -9.42
N THR A 83 -13.27 -5.29 -10.33
CA THR A 83 -12.84 -5.23 -11.73
C THR A 83 -13.27 -3.95 -12.45
N ASN A 84 -14.44 -3.39 -12.11
CA ASN A 84 -14.88 -2.09 -12.62
C ASN A 84 -13.97 -0.92 -12.20
N TYR A 85 -13.30 -0.99 -11.05
CA TYR A 85 -12.32 0.01 -10.62
C TYR A 85 -10.88 -0.29 -11.06
N HIS A 86 -10.68 -1.44 -11.70
CA HIS A 86 -9.47 -1.89 -12.38
C HIS A 86 -8.27 -2.18 -11.47
N ARG A 87 -7.81 -1.22 -10.66
CA ARG A 87 -6.56 -1.32 -9.89
C ARG A 87 -6.56 -0.41 -8.66
N CYS A 88 -5.70 -0.75 -7.70
CA CYS A 88 -5.43 0.10 -6.55
C CYS A 88 -4.35 1.14 -6.87
N THR A 89 -4.55 2.38 -6.41
CA THR A 89 -3.48 3.36 -6.22
C THR A 89 -3.52 3.84 -4.77
N LEU A 90 -2.40 3.76 -4.06
CA LEU A 90 -2.24 4.24 -2.67
C LEU A 90 -1.03 5.18 -2.63
N SER A 91 -1.24 6.44 -2.27
CA SER A 91 -0.20 7.45 -2.46
C SER A 91 -0.33 8.67 -1.56
N SER A 92 0.83 9.15 -1.14
CA SER A 92 0.99 10.44 -0.46
C SER A 92 1.24 11.61 -1.42
N THR A 93 1.37 11.38 -2.72
CA THR A 93 1.76 12.42 -3.69
C THR A 93 0.94 12.45 -4.97
N HIS A 94 0.18 11.40 -5.29
CA HIS A 94 -0.50 11.28 -6.58
C HIS A 94 -1.57 12.36 -6.83
N TRP A 95 -2.33 12.73 -5.79
CA TRP A 95 -3.43 13.71 -5.90
C TRP A 95 -3.07 15.10 -5.37
N GLY A 96 -1.81 15.34 -4.99
CA GLY A 96 -1.31 16.65 -4.54
C GLY A 96 -1.84 17.15 -3.19
N GLN A 97 -2.63 16.35 -2.49
CA GLN A 97 -3.18 16.63 -1.15
C GLN A 97 -2.23 16.17 -0.03
N GLY A 98 -1.44 15.11 -0.28
CA GLY A 98 -0.47 14.60 0.68
C GLY A 98 0.89 15.29 0.58
N ASP A 99 1.52 15.45 1.75
CA ASP A 99 2.86 16.04 1.91
C ASP A 99 3.89 14.99 2.42
N GLY A 100 3.56 13.70 2.31
CA GLY A 100 4.36 12.64 2.90
C GLY A 100 4.35 12.69 4.43
N PHE A 101 5.33 12.06 5.06
CA PHE A 101 5.42 11.98 6.53
C PHE A 101 6.86 12.16 7.02
N ALA A 102 7.00 12.87 8.15
CA ALA A 102 8.28 13.09 8.81
C ALA A 102 8.82 11.79 9.43
N VAL A 103 10.13 11.57 9.30
CA VAL A 103 10.78 10.33 9.77
C VAL A 103 11.87 10.61 10.80
N PHE A 104 12.85 11.42 10.44
CA PHE A 104 14.00 11.76 11.29
C PHE A 104 14.29 13.25 11.23
N ALA A 105 14.97 13.78 12.26
CA ALA A 105 15.80 14.95 12.04
C ALA A 105 16.92 14.59 11.04
N LEU A 106 17.30 15.53 10.16
CA LEU A 106 18.34 15.28 9.15
C LEU A 106 19.66 14.81 9.77
N ALA A 107 20.05 15.37 10.91
CA ALA A 107 21.26 14.98 11.64
C ALA A 107 21.22 13.53 12.16
N ASP A 108 20.02 12.95 12.29
CA ASP A 108 19.80 11.61 12.76
C ASP A 108 19.54 10.60 11.64
N TYR A 109 19.43 11.04 10.39
CA TYR A 109 19.16 10.14 9.28
C TYR A 109 20.38 9.28 8.92
N SER A 110 20.20 7.95 8.95
CA SER A 110 21.13 7.01 8.35
C SER A 110 20.38 5.73 7.94
N LEU A 111 20.94 4.98 6.98
CA LEU A 111 20.34 3.71 6.54
C LEU A 111 20.36 2.66 7.67
N GLU A 112 21.33 2.73 8.58
CA GLU A 112 21.42 1.85 9.75
C GLU A 112 20.30 2.12 10.74
N LYS A 113 19.85 3.37 10.88
CA LYS A 113 18.72 3.72 11.76
C LYS A 113 17.36 3.43 11.13
N LEU A 114 17.29 3.33 9.80
CA LEU A 114 16.09 2.85 9.10
C LEU A 114 15.92 1.33 9.23
N ASP A 115 17.01 0.59 9.43
CA ASP A 115 16.95 -0.88 9.51
C ASP A 115 16.14 -1.35 10.73
N GLY A 116 15.02 -2.00 10.45
CA GLY A 116 14.05 -2.50 11.42
C GLY A 116 13.10 -1.43 11.97
N LEU A 117 13.16 -0.18 11.47
CA LEU A 117 12.26 0.89 11.88
C LEU A 117 10.84 0.61 11.41
N GLU A 118 9.87 0.76 12.32
CA GLU A 118 8.44 0.84 11.99
C GLU A 118 7.94 2.25 12.26
N ILE A 119 7.32 2.86 11.27
CA ILE A 119 6.72 4.19 11.35
C ILE A 119 5.21 4.03 11.36
N VAL A 120 4.56 4.75 12.27
CA VAL A 120 3.10 4.82 12.36
C VAL A 120 2.65 6.17 11.82
N VAL A 121 1.66 6.18 10.92
CA VAL A 121 1.09 7.39 10.31
C VAL A 121 -0.42 7.33 10.43
N ASP A 122 -1.06 8.44 10.79
CA ASP A 122 -2.52 8.54 10.93
C ASP A 122 -3.14 7.54 11.91
N GLU A 123 -2.51 7.41 13.10
CA GLU A 123 -3.03 6.61 14.22
C GLU A 123 -3.16 7.48 15.50
N PRO A 124 -4.40 7.73 15.99
CA PRO A 124 -5.67 7.36 15.36
C PRO A 124 -5.87 8.08 14.02
N PRO A 125 -6.77 7.59 13.15
CA PRO A 125 -7.13 8.29 11.92
C PRO A 125 -7.57 9.74 12.20
N PRO A 126 -7.20 10.70 11.33
CA PRO A 126 -7.73 12.06 11.36
C PRO A 126 -9.27 12.11 11.38
N GLU A 127 -9.82 13.21 11.91
CA GLU A 127 -11.27 13.43 11.91
C GLU A 127 -11.81 13.68 10.50
N ASP A 128 -11.05 14.40 9.66
CA ASP A 128 -11.34 14.62 8.25
C ASP A 128 -10.48 13.69 7.39
N ILE A 129 -11.12 12.93 6.50
CA ILE A 129 -10.41 11.99 5.61
C ILE A 129 -9.51 12.69 4.59
N GLU A 130 -9.77 13.97 4.31
CA GLU A 130 -8.91 14.79 3.45
C GLU A 130 -7.57 15.12 4.13
N ASP A 131 -7.49 15.02 5.46
CA ASP A 131 -6.26 15.22 6.22
C ASP A 131 -5.38 13.96 6.30
N ASN A 132 -5.81 12.82 5.74
CA ASN A 132 -4.99 11.62 5.67
C ASN A 132 -3.71 11.89 4.86
N VAL A 133 -2.58 11.40 5.35
CA VAL A 133 -1.29 11.50 4.64
C VAL A 133 -1.32 10.71 3.33
N PHE A 134 -1.99 9.57 3.33
CA PHE A 134 -2.16 8.75 2.14
C PHE A 134 -3.61 8.76 1.68
N HIS A 135 -3.80 9.01 0.39
CA HIS A 135 -5.09 8.81 -0.24
C HIS A 135 -5.06 7.51 -1.05
N ILE A 136 -6.25 6.97 -1.29
CA ILE A 136 -6.41 5.70 -1.99
C ILE A 136 -7.48 5.82 -3.07
N TYR A 137 -7.21 5.18 -4.20
CA TYR A 137 -8.23 4.81 -5.16
C TYR A 137 -8.28 3.28 -5.19
N LEU A 138 -9.39 2.69 -4.72
CA LEU A 138 -9.55 1.25 -4.60
C LEU A 138 -10.84 0.77 -5.26
N LEU A 139 -11.99 1.13 -4.67
CA LEU A 139 -13.33 0.93 -5.20
C LEU A 139 -14.00 2.30 -5.49
N GLY A 140 -13.17 3.27 -5.86
CA GLY A 140 -13.48 4.69 -5.89
C GLY A 140 -12.46 5.49 -5.09
N HIS A 141 -12.76 6.77 -4.84
CA HIS A 141 -11.95 7.63 -3.97
C HIS A 141 -12.28 7.34 -2.50
N ASP A 142 -11.70 6.24 -2.00
CA ASP A 142 -11.84 5.77 -0.64
C ASP A 142 -10.84 6.45 0.30
N ALA A 143 -10.86 6.09 1.59
CA ALA A 143 -9.95 6.62 2.58
C ALA A 143 -9.03 5.53 3.15
N ALA A 144 -7.77 5.87 3.41
CA ALA A 144 -6.80 4.99 4.05
C ALA A 144 -6.09 5.72 5.20
N ALA A 145 -5.94 5.04 6.34
CA ALA A 145 -5.31 5.59 7.54
C ALA A 145 -4.70 4.45 8.39
N ALA A 146 -4.30 4.75 9.62
CA ALA A 146 -3.77 3.76 10.58
C ALA A 146 -2.58 2.97 10.02
N HIS A 147 -1.69 3.66 9.30
CA HIS A 147 -0.61 3.03 8.57
C HIS A 147 0.52 2.57 9.48
N ARG A 148 1.11 1.43 9.15
CA ARG A 148 2.38 0.96 9.69
C ARG A 148 3.32 0.63 8.54
N VAL A 149 4.47 1.30 8.49
CA VAL A 149 5.48 1.06 7.46
C VAL A 149 6.77 0.61 8.12
N ARG A 150 7.13 -0.66 7.90
CA ARG A 150 8.36 -1.26 8.39
C ARG A 150 9.39 -1.36 7.28
N PHE A 151 10.61 -0.93 7.57
CA PHE A 151 11.76 -0.99 6.67
C PHE A 151 12.78 -1.99 7.22
N ASP A 152 13.07 -3.05 6.49
CA ASP A 152 14.07 -4.06 6.87
C ASP A 152 15.20 -4.06 5.84
N ARG A 153 16.42 -3.67 6.24
CA ARG A 153 17.54 -3.49 5.32
C ARG A 153 18.07 -4.85 4.88
N ILE A 154 18.34 -4.99 3.59
CA ILE A 154 19.03 -6.17 3.06
C ILE A 154 20.52 -6.05 3.44
N PRO A 155 21.10 -7.03 4.17
CA PRO A 155 22.46 -6.94 4.68
C PRO A 155 23.50 -6.61 3.62
N GLY A 156 24.36 -5.63 3.90
CA GLY A 156 25.44 -5.23 2.99
C GLY A 156 25.00 -4.42 1.77
N SER A 157 23.75 -3.93 1.75
CA SER A 157 23.22 -3.11 0.66
C SER A 157 22.59 -1.82 1.17
N ASP A 158 22.13 -0.98 0.26
CA ASP A 158 21.28 0.20 0.46
C ASP A 158 19.82 -0.06 0.04
N ARG A 159 19.42 -1.35 0.01
CA ARG A 159 18.11 -1.82 -0.42
C ARG A 159 17.35 -2.43 0.76
N PHE A 160 16.02 -2.38 0.69
CA PHE A 160 15.14 -2.69 1.80
C PHE A 160 13.99 -3.59 1.34
N ASN A 161 13.59 -4.51 2.21
CA ASN A 161 12.25 -5.06 2.16
C ASN A 161 11.34 -4.13 2.97
N ILE A 162 10.14 -3.84 2.45
CA ILE A 162 9.19 -2.94 3.10
C ILE A 162 7.89 -3.70 3.31
N THR A 163 7.40 -3.67 4.54
CA THR A 163 6.04 -4.12 4.87
C THR A 163 5.20 -2.89 5.19
N TRP A 164 4.11 -2.70 4.47
CA TRP A 164 3.21 -1.56 4.66
C TRP A 164 1.79 -2.05 4.89
N THR A 165 1.24 -1.80 6.07
CA THR A 165 -0.14 -2.13 6.40
C THR A 165 -0.92 -0.86 6.71
N GLY A 166 -2.24 -0.98 6.71
CA GLY A 166 -3.14 0.08 7.14
C GLY A 166 -4.60 -0.36 7.06
N ARG A 167 -5.47 0.60 7.33
CA ARG A 167 -6.92 0.40 7.29
C ARG A 167 -7.56 1.24 6.20
N ILE A 168 -8.70 0.77 5.72
CA ILE A 168 -9.47 1.39 4.64
C ILE A 168 -10.91 1.58 5.10
N ALA A 169 -11.48 2.73 4.73
CA ALA A 169 -12.90 3.00 4.77
C ALA A 169 -13.42 3.19 3.34
N LEU A 170 -14.58 2.62 3.00
CA LEU A 170 -15.21 2.78 1.69
C LEU A 170 -15.95 4.12 1.60
N ALA A 171 -15.19 5.20 1.82
CA ALA A 171 -15.71 6.56 1.93
C ALA A 171 -16.42 7.01 0.63
N TYR A 172 -16.03 6.46 -0.52
CA TYR A 172 -16.67 6.76 -1.80
C TYR A 172 -18.16 6.40 -1.82
N THR A 173 -18.54 5.31 -1.13
CA THR A 173 -19.94 4.86 -1.01
C THR A 173 -20.62 5.34 0.27
N GLY A 174 -19.94 6.22 1.04
CA GLY A 174 -20.45 6.85 2.25
C GLY A 174 -20.17 6.06 3.54
N ASP A 175 -19.32 5.04 3.48
CA ASP A 175 -18.88 4.29 4.67
C ASP A 175 -17.52 4.79 5.16
N TYR A 176 -17.55 5.63 6.18
CA TYR A 176 -16.36 6.28 6.75
C TYR A 176 -15.70 5.46 7.88
N GLU A 177 -16.15 4.24 8.14
CA GLU A 177 -15.54 3.37 9.15
C GLU A 177 -14.31 2.64 8.57
N TYR A 178 -13.13 2.86 9.18
CA TYR A 178 -11.88 2.18 8.84
C TYR A 178 -11.87 0.71 9.32
N LYS A 179 -12.70 -0.14 8.71
CA LYS A 179 -12.89 -1.56 9.08
C LYS A 179 -12.23 -2.56 8.14
N TYR A 180 -11.81 -2.12 6.95
CA TYR A 180 -11.10 -2.95 6.00
C TYR A 180 -9.59 -2.81 6.19
N GLU A 181 -8.83 -3.81 5.76
CA GLU A 181 -7.39 -3.87 5.99
C GLU A 181 -6.65 -4.17 4.70
N PHE A 182 -5.46 -3.57 4.57
CA PHE A 182 -4.51 -3.94 3.53
C PHE A 182 -3.14 -4.27 4.10
N ALA A 183 -2.39 -5.07 3.35
CA ALA A 183 -0.97 -5.33 3.59
C ALA A 183 -0.23 -5.36 2.26
N ALA A 184 0.85 -4.61 2.14
CA ALA A 184 1.76 -4.64 1.01
C ALA A 184 3.13 -5.16 1.44
N HIS A 185 3.67 -6.07 0.64
CA HIS A 185 5.01 -6.62 0.80
C HIS A 185 5.83 -6.27 -0.44
N LEU A 186 6.86 -5.47 -0.21
CA LEU A 186 7.75 -4.96 -1.23
C LEU A 186 9.15 -5.49 -0.95
N TYR A 187 9.84 -5.93 -1.99
CA TYR A 187 11.13 -6.57 -1.86
C TYR A 187 12.17 -5.81 -2.65
N ASP A 188 13.39 -5.78 -2.10
CA ASP A 188 14.55 -5.26 -2.83
C ASP A 188 14.29 -3.84 -3.38
N VAL A 189 13.87 -2.94 -2.49
CA VAL A 189 13.56 -1.54 -2.80
C VAL A 189 14.78 -0.68 -2.52
N GLN A 190 15.22 0.11 -3.49
CA GLN A 190 16.30 1.07 -3.31
C GLN A 190 15.91 2.17 -2.30
N ALA A 191 16.75 2.43 -1.30
CA ALA A 191 16.54 3.58 -0.43
C ALA A 191 16.63 4.91 -1.21
N PRO A 192 15.81 5.91 -0.86
CA PRO A 192 15.79 7.18 -1.55
C PRO A 192 17.10 7.93 -1.31
N SER A 193 17.57 8.61 -2.34
CA SER A 193 18.61 9.60 -2.18
C SER A 193 17.99 10.88 -1.63
N LEU A 194 18.60 11.46 -0.59
CA LEU A 194 18.28 12.82 -0.17
C LEU A 194 18.89 13.77 -1.21
N SER A 195 18.07 14.24 -2.15
CA SER A 195 18.51 15.28 -3.08
C SER A 195 18.60 16.61 -2.33
N GLY A 196 19.77 17.27 -2.38
CA GLY A 196 19.99 18.58 -1.75
C GLY A 196 21.01 18.64 -0.59
N LEU A 197 21.88 17.64 -0.42
CA LEU A 197 23.14 17.81 0.32
C LEU A 197 24.26 18.31 -0.59
#